data_AF-X0VKP2-F1
#
_entry.id   AF-X0VKP2-F1
#
_cell.length_a   1.000
_cell.length_b   1.000
_cell.length_c   1.000
_cell.angle_alpha   90.00
_cell.angle_beta   90.00
_cell.angle_gamma   90.00
#
_symmetry.space_group_name_H-M   'P 1'
#
loop_
_entity.id
_entity.type
_entity.pdbx_description
1 polymer ?
#
loop_
_entity_poly.entity_id
_entity_poly.type
_entity_poly.pdbx_seq_one_letter_code
_entity_poly.pdbx_strand_id
1 'polypeptide(L)'
;LADEMENKYTTLGGKISFNSKVKKIIVENNKATGITLENEKDFHSDIVISAADGRFTIFDALEGKYVNKKITDLYNNQDPHKIFYSGILISLGIAKTFKNALPLLRFQLDPPLNLPDGTNIEYIQYNLFNYDPTLAPEGKTSLTLLLPTTKYEYWKDLRDNNKDQYKKEKISVAEKVIEVLDTHIEGLKENVEVIDIATPATFNRYTNNWNGSVQGWMPPADFMNVKSLSKELPGLKNFYMIGQWVTPGGGLPPALLDGRNVTQII
;
A
#
# COMPACT_ATOMS: atom_id res chain seq x y z
N LEU A 1 -6.21 -5.20 14.30
CA LEU A 1 -5.38 -6.34 13.86
C LEU A 1 -3.89 -6.07 14.05
N ALA A 2 -3.31 -5.01 13.46
CA ALA A 2 -1.89 -4.69 13.61
C ALA A 2 -1.47 -4.54 15.09
N ASP A 3 -2.22 -3.77 15.86
CA ASP A 3 -1.97 -3.57 17.30
C ASP A 3 -2.02 -4.88 18.10
N GLU A 4 -2.94 -5.78 17.76
CA GLU A 4 -3.01 -7.11 18.38
C GLU A 4 -1.79 -7.98 18.02
N MET A 5 -1.30 -7.87 16.78
CA MET A 5 -0.07 -8.55 16.38
C MET A 5 1.16 -7.96 17.08
N GLU A 6 1.22 -6.64 17.25
CA GLU A 6 2.25 -5.94 18.02
C GLU A 6 2.27 -6.43 19.48
N ASN A 7 1.11 -6.42 20.13
CA ASN A 7 0.92 -6.90 21.50
C ASN A 7 1.35 -8.37 21.62
N LYS A 8 0.94 -9.22 20.67
CA LYS A 8 1.33 -10.63 20.70
C LYS A 8 2.84 -10.81 20.51
N TYR A 9 3.45 -10.09 19.58
CA TYR A 9 4.89 -10.19 19.32
C TYR A 9 5.72 -9.75 20.53
N THR A 10 5.35 -8.63 21.15
CA THR A 10 6.06 -8.09 22.33
C THR A 10 5.90 -8.98 23.57
N THR A 11 4.70 -9.51 23.83
CA THR A 11 4.47 -10.46 24.95
C THR A 11 5.23 -11.78 24.79
N LEU A 12 5.60 -12.16 23.57
CA LEU A 12 6.48 -13.31 23.29
C LEU A 12 7.98 -12.97 23.42
N GLY A 13 8.34 -11.74 23.82
CA GLY A 13 9.72 -11.29 23.98
C GLY A 13 10.33 -10.60 22.76
N GLY A 14 9.54 -10.40 21.70
CA GLY A 14 9.93 -9.61 20.54
C GLY A 14 10.15 -8.13 20.88
N LYS A 15 11.00 -7.45 20.12
CA LYS A 15 11.30 -6.02 20.30
C LYS A 15 10.98 -5.26 19.02
N ILE A 16 10.26 -4.14 19.15
CA ILE A 16 9.90 -3.28 18.04
C ILE A 16 10.54 -1.91 18.25
N SER A 17 11.22 -1.42 17.22
CA SER A 17 11.83 -0.10 17.19
C SER A 17 11.10 0.79 16.19
N PHE A 18 10.28 1.71 16.69
CA PHE A 18 9.62 2.72 15.86
C PHE A 18 10.58 3.86 15.49
N ASN A 19 10.19 4.68 14.51
CA ASN A 19 10.97 5.84 14.05
C ASN A 19 12.44 5.49 13.70
N SER A 20 12.65 4.25 13.25
CA SER A 20 13.97 3.64 13.03
C SER A 20 14.09 3.21 11.57
N LYS A 21 14.07 4.19 10.66
CA LYS A 21 14.12 3.92 9.23
C LYS A 21 15.47 3.31 8.85
N VAL A 22 15.44 2.13 8.24
CA VAL A 22 16.61 1.43 7.72
C VAL A 22 17.13 2.20 6.50
N LYS A 23 18.43 2.42 6.44
CA LYS A 23 19.15 3.03 5.32
C LYS A 23 19.87 1.98 4.48
N LYS A 24 20.53 1.01 5.12
CA LYS A 24 21.33 -0.03 4.46
C LYS A 24 21.26 -1.37 5.18
N ILE A 25 21.56 -2.44 4.44
CA ILE A 25 21.80 -3.77 5.00
C ILE A 25 23.32 -3.97 5.05
N ILE A 26 23.83 -4.35 6.23
CA ILE A 26 25.25 -4.61 6.46
C ILE A 26 25.55 -6.01 5.91
N VAL A 27 26.57 -6.11 5.04
CA VAL A 27 26.94 -7.36 4.39
C VAL A 27 28.44 -7.58 4.46
N GLU A 28 28.84 -8.73 4.98
CA GLU A 28 30.23 -9.16 5.11
C GLU A 28 30.40 -10.53 4.44
N ASN A 29 31.36 -10.67 3.52
CA ASN A 29 31.63 -11.94 2.82
C ASN A 29 30.37 -12.58 2.19
N ASN A 30 29.53 -11.76 1.56
CA ASN A 30 28.24 -12.14 0.98
C ASN A 30 27.25 -12.76 1.98
N LYS A 31 27.32 -12.36 3.26
CA LYS A 31 26.37 -12.72 4.32
C LYS A 31 25.80 -11.44 4.93
N ALA A 32 24.47 -11.34 5.04
CA ALA A 32 23.87 -10.24 5.79
C ALA A 32 24.18 -10.40 7.29
N THR A 33 24.67 -9.32 7.91
CA THR A 33 25.13 -9.29 9.32
C THR A 33 24.45 -8.20 10.14
N GLY A 34 23.51 -7.47 9.56
CA GLY A 34 22.78 -6.41 10.26
C GLY A 34 22.17 -5.36 9.36
N ILE A 35 21.81 -4.24 9.95
CA ILE A 35 21.24 -3.06 9.29
C ILE A 35 21.87 -1.78 9.84
N THR A 36 21.93 -0.76 9.00
CA THR A 36 22.27 0.62 9.37
C THR A 36 21.02 1.47 9.24
N LEU A 37 20.70 2.26 10.26
CA LEU A 37 19.59 3.21 10.25
C LEU A 37 19.98 4.55 9.59
N GLU A 38 19.00 5.39 9.28
CA GLU A 38 19.23 6.74 8.71
C GLU A 38 20.04 7.67 9.64
N ASN A 39 20.08 7.40 10.94
CA ASN A 39 20.92 8.12 11.90
C ASN A 39 22.33 7.52 12.06
N GLU A 40 22.76 6.68 11.10
CA GLU A 40 24.04 5.96 11.07
C GLU A 40 24.25 4.98 12.24
N LYS A 41 23.19 4.60 12.95
CA LYS A 41 23.27 3.57 13.99
C LYS A 41 23.17 2.17 13.37
N ASP A 42 24.11 1.32 13.73
CA ASP A 42 24.14 -0.09 13.32
C ASP A 42 23.45 -1.01 14.34
N PHE A 43 22.81 -2.05 13.81
CA PHE A 43 22.26 -3.17 14.55
C PHE A 43 22.69 -4.47 13.88
N HIS A 44 23.43 -5.30 14.60
CA HIS A 44 23.89 -6.59 14.11
C HIS A 44 22.88 -7.70 14.37
N SER A 45 22.81 -8.66 13.46
CA SER A 45 21.96 -9.84 13.57
C SER A 45 22.55 -11.02 12.80
N ASP A 46 22.15 -12.24 13.19
CA ASP A 46 22.54 -13.45 12.48
C ASP A 46 21.78 -13.61 11.15
N ILE A 47 20.55 -13.08 11.08
CA ILE A 47 19.63 -13.15 9.94
C ILE A 47 18.96 -11.79 9.76
N VAL A 48 18.73 -11.40 8.50
CA VAL A 48 17.95 -10.22 8.14
C VAL A 48 16.78 -10.65 7.26
N ILE A 49 15.55 -10.28 7.66
CA ILE A 49 14.34 -10.48 6.86
C ILE A 49 13.80 -9.11 6.47
N SER A 50 13.83 -8.78 5.18
CA SER A 50 13.24 -7.54 4.66
C SER A 50 11.77 -7.75 4.30
N ALA A 51 10.87 -7.14 5.07
CA ALA A 51 9.47 -6.93 4.70
C ALA A 51 9.24 -5.56 4.04
N ALA A 52 10.32 -4.82 3.72
CA ALA A 52 10.25 -3.52 3.10
C ALA A 52 9.93 -3.62 1.60
N ASP A 53 9.73 -2.47 0.97
CA ASP A 53 9.61 -2.38 -0.48
C ASP A 53 10.78 -3.11 -1.19
N GLY A 54 10.46 -3.87 -2.22
CA GLY A 54 11.43 -4.74 -2.87
C GLY A 54 12.47 -3.98 -3.69
N ARG A 55 12.06 -2.86 -4.32
CA ARG A 55 13.00 -1.99 -5.06
C ARG A 55 13.96 -1.34 -4.08
N PHE A 56 13.44 -0.77 -2.99
CA PHE A 56 14.26 -0.17 -1.94
C PHE A 56 15.27 -1.19 -1.39
N THR A 57 14.79 -2.39 -1.03
CA THR A 57 15.63 -3.44 -0.47
C THR A 57 16.79 -3.80 -1.40
N ILE A 58 16.50 -4.03 -2.68
CA ILE A 58 17.47 -4.57 -3.65
C ILE A 58 18.41 -3.48 -4.15
N PHE A 59 17.89 -2.33 -4.56
CA PHE A 59 18.67 -1.32 -5.28
C PHE A 59 19.21 -0.21 -4.38
N ASP A 60 18.55 0.09 -3.26
CA ASP A 60 18.98 1.14 -2.35
C ASP A 60 19.75 0.55 -1.15
N ALA A 61 19.12 -0.35 -0.38
CA ALA A 61 19.71 -0.90 0.84
C ALA A 61 20.84 -1.92 0.59
N LEU A 62 20.79 -2.66 -0.52
CA LEU A 62 21.81 -3.61 -0.97
C LEU A 62 22.63 -3.11 -2.17
N GLU A 63 22.37 -1.88 -2.63
CA GLU A 63 23.11 -1.22 -3.71
C GLU A 63 23.13 -2.02 -5.03
N GLY A 64 22.12 -2.85 -5.29
CA GLY A 64 21.98 -3.65 -6.51
C GLY A 64 23.01 -4.78 -6.65
N LYS A 65 23.75 -5.14 -5.58
CA LYS A 65 24.85 -6.12 -5.65
C LYS A 65 24.39 -7.58 -5.84
N TYR A 66 23.17 -7.91 -5.41
CA TYR A 66 22.66 -9.28 -5.37
C TYR A 66 21.48 -9.46 -6.34
N VAL A 67 21.72 -9.22 -7.63
CA VAL A 67 20.72 -9.32 -8.70
C VAL A 67 21.14 -10.33 -9.77
N ASN A 68 20.14 -10.95 -10.41
CA ASN A 68 20.32 -11.72 -11.63
C ASN A 68 19.44 -11.12 -12.74
N LYS A 69 19.57 -11.64 -13.98
CA LYS A 69 18.79 -11.14 -15.12
C LYS A 69 17.28 -11.11 -14.85
N LYS A 70 16.74 -12.12 -14.17
CA LYS A 70 15.31 -12.19 -13.82
C LYS A 70 14.89 -11.01 -12.93
N ILE A 71 15.66 -10.72 -11.88
CA ILE A 71 15.38 -9.59 -10.97
C ILE A 71 15.50 -8.26 -11.73
N THR A 72 16.59 -8.07 -12.48
CA THR A 72 16.81 -6.84 -13.24
C THR A 72 15.70 -6.61 -14.27
N ASP A 73 15.31 -7.63 -15.04
CA ASP A 73 14.23 -7.54 -16.03
C ASP A 73 12.88 -7.19 -15.38
N LEU A 74 12.61 -7.67 -14.16
CA LEU A 74 11.37 -7.39 -13.44
C LEU A 74 11.28 -5.91 -13.02
N TYR A 75 12.33 -5.37 -12.42
CA TYR A 75 12.34 -3.99 -11.92
C TYR A 75 12.63 -2.92 -13.00
N ASN A 76 13.25 -3.31 -14.12
CA ASN A 76 13.41 -2.43 -15.28
C ASN A 76 12.20 -2.44 -16.21
N ASN A 77 11.22 -3.33 -15.97
CA ASN A 77 10.03 -3.39 -16.80
C ASN A 77 9.19 -2.13 -16.59
N GLN A 78 8.96 -1.38 -17.67
CA GLN A 78 8.12 -0.18 -17.66
C GLN A 78 6.65 -0.48 -17.97
N ASP A 79 6.28 -1.75 -18.16
CA ASP A 79 4.89 -2.15 -18.37
C ASP A 79 4.05 -1.89 -17.10
N PRO A 80 3.13 -0.91 -17.12
CA PRO A 80 2.31 -0.58 -15.96
C PRO A 80 1.36 -1.72 -15.59
N HIS A 81 1.10 -2.69 -16.47
CA HIS A 81 0.21 -3.83 -16.18
C HIS A 81 0.87 -4.91 -15.33
N LYS A 82 2.19 -4.81 -15.08
CA LYS A 82 2.91 -5.75 -14.20
C LYS A 82 2.95 -5.31 -12.74
N ILE A 83 2.66 -4.05 -12.48
CA ILE A 83 2.61 -3.49 -11.12
C ILE A 83 1.13 -3.25 -10.79
N PHE A 84 0.71 -3.67 -9.61
CA PHE A 84 -0.64 -3.37 -9.16
C PHE A 84 -0.80 -1.86 -9.04
N TYR A 85 -1.94 -1.34 -9.50
CA TYR A 85 -2.19 0.10 -9.51
C TYR A 85 -1.99 0.74 -8.13
N SER A 86 -1.79 2.05 -8.11
CA SER A 86 -2.00 2.84 -6.91
C SER A 86 -3.43 3.35 -6.87
N GLY A 87 -3.80 4.16 -5.89
CA GLY A 87 -5.15 4.71 -5.85
C GLY A 87 -5.28 6.00 -5.08
N ILE A 88 -6.48 6.56 -5.19
CA ILE A 88 -6.96 7.64 -4.35
C ILE A 88 -7.98 7.02 -3.40
N LEU A 89 -7.57 6.78 -2.16
CA LEU A 89 -8.45 6.33 -1.09
C LEU A 89 -9.15 7.54 -0.51
N ILE A 90 -10.48 7.51 -0.52
CA ILE A 90 -11.31 8.55 0.07
C ILE A 90 -12.06 7.92 1.23
N SER A 91 -11.93 8.52 2.41
CA SER A 91 -12.59 8.12 3.64
C SER A 91 -13.45 9.27 4.13
N LEU A 92 -14.73 8.99 4.36
CA LEU A 92 -15.73 9.95 4.80
C LEU A 92 -16.21 9.59 6.21
N GLY A 93 -16.20 10.57 7.11
CA GLY A 93 -16.97 10.52 8.35
C GLY A 93 -18.32 11.18 8.13
N ILE A 94 -19.41 10.47 8.45
CA ILE A 94 -20.77 10.87 8.09
C ILE A 94 -21.64 10.93 9.35
N ALA A 95 -22.30 12.07 9.58
CA ALA A 95 -23.09 12.39 10.77
C ALA A 95 -24.39 11.58 10.94
N LYS A 96 -24.64 10.62 10.05
CA LYS A 96 -25.91 9.91 9.93
C LYS A 96 -25.70 8.50 9.39
N THR A 97 -26.42 7.53 9.94
CA THR A 97 -26.53 6.17 9.37
C THR A 97 -27.59 6.09 8.28
N PHE A 98 -27.41 5.20 7.30
CA PHE A 98 -28.34 5.02 6.17
C PHE A 98 -28.94 3.61 6.15
N LYS A 99 -30.06 3.39 6.86
CA LYS A 99 -30.65 2.06 7.06
C LYS A 99 -30.89 1.24 5.78
N ASN A 100 -31.20 1.90 4.66
CA ASN A 100 -31.50 1.25 3.39
C ASN A 100 -30.31 1.21 2.42
N ALA A 101 -29.17 1.82 2.78
CA ALA A 101 -27.99 1.81 1.92
C ALA A 101 -27.25 0.47 2.04
N LEU A 102 -26.77 -0.04 0.91
CA LEU A 102 -26.04 -1.29 0.86
C LEU A 102 -24.65 -1.11 1.50
N PRO A 103 -24.18 -2.06 2.34
CA PRO A 103 -22.83 -2.00 2.93
C PRO A 103 -21.70 -1.98 1.90
N LEU A 104 -21.94 -2.58 0.72
CA LEU A 104 -21.02 -2.58 -0.41
C LEU A 104 -21.86 -2.46 -1.68
N LEU A 105 -21.56 -1.45 -2.50
CA LEU A 105 -22.19 -1.29 -3.81
C LEU A 105 -21.12 -0.89 -4.82
N ARG A 106 -21.18 -1.52 -5.99
CA ARG A 106 -20.44 -1.12 -7.19
C ARG A 106 -21.41 -0.75 -8.28
N PHE A 107 -21.22 0.42 -8.89
CA PHE A 107 -22.09 0.91 -9.95
C PHE A 107 -21.26 1.62 -11.04
N GLN A 108 -21.77 1.57 -12.27
CA GLN A 108 -21.18 2.22 -13.43
C GLN A 108 -21.45 3.73 -13.37
N LEU A 109 -20.47 4.52 -13.80
CA LEU A 109 -20.60 5.95 -14.01
C LEU A 109 -20.95 6.23 -15.47
N ASP A 110 -21.96 7.08 -15.67
CA ASP A 110 -22.35 7.59 -16.97
C ASP A 110 -22.68 9.10 -16.84
N PRO A 111 -21.78 10.01 -17.29
CA PRO A 111 -20.49 9.75 -17.92
C PRO A 111 -19.39 9.30 -16.91
N PRO A 112 -18.26 8.73 -17.40
CA PRO A 112 -17.10 8.44 -16.57
C PRO A 112 -16.55 9.67 -15.83
N LEU A 113 -16.05 9.46 -14.62
CA LEU A 113 -15.42 10.53 -13.82
C LEU A 113 -13.95 10.70 -14.26
N ASN A 114 -13.61 11.91 -14.72
CA ASN A 114 -12.25 12.28 -15.12
C ASN A 114 -11.49 12.87 -13.91
N LEU A 115 -10.37 12.25 -13.56
CA LEU A 115 -9.47 12.71 -12.50
C LEU A 115 -8.47 13.75 -13.03
N PRO A 116 -7.91 14.63 -12.16
CA PRO A 116 -6.91 15.64 -12.56
C PRO A 116 -5.66 15.04 -13.22
N ASP A 117 -5.30 13.81 -12.84
CA ASP A 117 -4.16 13.07 -13.39
C ASP A 117 -4.45 12.44 -14.78
N GLY A 118 -5.63 12.69 -15.34
CA GLY A 118 -6.09 12.17 -16.63
C GLY A 118 -6.62 10.73 -16.58
N THR A 119 -6.80 10.15 -15.38
CA THR A 119 -7.40 8.82 -15.23
C THR A 119 -8.92 8.91 -15.39
N ASN A 120 -9.50 7.99 -16.17
CA ASN A 120 -10.94 7.85 -16.33
C ASN A 120 -11.46 6.75 -15.42
N ILE A 121 -12.40 7.09 -14.55
CA ILE A 121 -13.06 6.16 -13.65
C ILE A 121 -14.42 5.80 -14.24
N GLU A 122 -14.58 4.53 -14.59
CA GLU A 122 -15.81 4.01 -15.20
C GLU A 122 -16.82 3.50 -14.16
N TYR A 123 -16.37 3.17 -12.95
CA TYR A 123 -17.23 2.67 -11.89
C TYR A 123 -16.71 3.14 -10.53
N ILE A 124 -17.62 3.27 -9.56
CA ILE A 124 -17.27 3.46 -8.16
C ILE A 124 -17.72 2.22 -7.39
N GLN A 125 -16.89 1.78 -6.44
CA GLN A 125 -17.27 0.84 -5.41
C GLN A 125 -16.94 1.46 -4.05
N TYR A 126 -17.93 1.51 -3.16
CA TYR A 126 -17.75 1.97 -1.79
C TYR A 126 -18.01 0.86 -0.77
N ASN A 127 -17.47 1.05 0.44
CA ASN A 127 -17.81 0.31 1.64
C ASN A 127 -18.44 1.28 2.64
N LEU A 128 -19.68 1.01 3.06
CA LEU A 128 -20.42 1.76 4.05
C LEU A 128 -20.53 0.93 5.33
N PHE A 129 -20.06 1.48 6.44
CA PHE A 129 -19.84 0.73 7.68
C PHE A 129 -21.00 0.82 8.69
N ASN A 130 -22.25 1.02 8.24
CA ASN A 130 -23.43 1.08 9.13
C ASN A 130 -23.57 -0.14 10.06
N TYR A 131 -23.01 -1.29 9.66
CA TYR A 131 -23.11 -2.57 10.36
C TYR A 131 -22.12 -2.71 11.52
N ASP A 132 -21.12 -1.84 11.64
CA ASP A 132 -20.10 -1.92 12.68
C ASP A 132 -20.10 -0.64 13.54
N PRO A 133 -20.74 -0.67 14.72
CA PRO A 133 -20.84 0.51 15.59
C PRO A 133 -19.49 0.86 16.25
N THR A 134 -18.43 0.07 16.06
CA THR A 134 -17.10 0.38 16.58
C THR A 134 -16.30 1.29 15.65
N LEU A 135 -16.75 1.48 14.40
CA LEU A 135 -16.04 2.27 13.37
C LEU A 135 -16.48 3.73 13.27
N ALA A 136 -17.50 4.14 14.03
CA ALA A 136 -17.97 5.52 14.10
C ALA A 136 -18.69 5.79 15.44
N PRO A 137 -18.79 7.06 15.88
CA PRO A 137 -19.62 7.43 17.04
C PRO A 137 -21.10 7.02 16.87
N GLU A 138 -21.84 6.91 17.97
CA GLU A 138 -23.26 6.57 17.95
C GLU A 138 -24.05 7.53 17.03
N GLY A 139 -24.94 6.96 16.21
CA GLY A 139 -25.74 7.70 15.22
C GLY A 139 -25.00 8.09 13.93
N LYS A 140 -23.69 7.86 13.85
CA LYS A 140 -22.82 8.18 12.72
C LYS A 140 -22.34 6.91 12.01
N THR A 141 -21.75 7.08 10.83
CA THR A 141 -21.10 6.00 10.08
C THR A 141 -19.86 6.52 9.36
N SER A 142 -19.04 5.61 8.86
CA SER A 142 -17.97 5.92 7.91
C SER A 142 -18.23 5.27 6.56
N LEU A 143 -17.62 5.83 5.52
CA LEU A 143 -17.61 5.27 4.16
C LEU A 143 -16.19 5.35 3.59
N THR A 144 -15.73 4.30 2.93
CA THR A 144 -14.46 4.32 2.19
C THR A 144 -14.60 3.83 0.76
N LEU A 145 -13.78 4.37 -0.14
CA LEU A 145 -13.65 3.89 -1.52
C LEU A 145 -12.25 4.15 -2.05
N LEU A 146 -11.81 3.34 -3.01
CA LEU A 146 -10.52 3.46 -3.67
C LEU A 146 -10.72 3.67 -5.17
N LEU A 147 -10.28 4.82 -5.69
CA LEU A 147 -10.22 5.07 -7.13
C LEU A 147 -8.87 4.59 -7.67
N PRO A 148 -8.81 3.62 -8.60
CA PRO A 148 -7.54 3.15 -9.14
C PRO A 148 -6.87 4.22 -10.02
N THR A 149 -5.55 4.34 -9.93
CA THR A 149 -4.73 5.16 -10.83
C THR A 149 -3.31 4.60 -10.96
N THR A 150 -2.72 4.73 -12.15
CA THR A 150 -1.30 4.41 -12.38
C THR A 150 -0.42 5.66 -12.41
N LYS A 151 -0.99 6.84 -12.15
CA LYS A 151 -0.33 8.15 -12.32
C LYS A 151 0.45 8.59 -11.09
N TYR A 152 1.34 7.72 -10.59
CA TYR A 152 2.14 8.01 -9.40
C TYR A 152 2.94 9.32 -9.50
N GLU A 153 3.66 9.51 -10.61
CA GLU A 153 4.56 10.67 -10.80
C GLU A 153 3.80 11.99 -10.75
N TYR A 154 2.58 12.05 -11.28
CA TYR A 154 1.73 13.24 -11.21
C TYR A 154 1.46 13.66 -9.77
N TRP A 155 0.98 12.73 -8.95
CA TRP A 155 0.66 13.00 -7.54
C TRP A 155 1.91 13.25 -6.71
N LYS A 156 3.03 12.59 -7.03
CA LYS A 156 4.33 12.80 -6.38
C LYS A 156 4.86 14.20 -6.66
N ASP A 157 4.90 14.59 -7.93
CA ASP A 157 5.40 15.89 -8.38
C ASP A 157 4.61 17.02 -7.71
N LEU A 158 3.28 16.96 -7.74
CA LEU A 158 2.43 17.93 -7.05
C LEU A 158 2.73 17.99 -5.55
N ARG A 159 2.87 16.85 -4.88
CA ARG A 159 3.17 16.83 -3.44
C ARG A 159 4.52 17.47 -3.12
N ASP A 160 5.52 17.23 -3.94
CA ASP A 160 6.90 17.64 -3.67
C ASP A 160 7.15 19.09 -4.12
N ASN A 161 6.55 19.51 -5.24
CA ASN A 161 6.83 20.79 -5.90
C ASN A 161 5.68 21.81 -5.81
N ASN A 162 4.43 21.40 -5.55
CA ASN A 162 3.27 22.31 -5.47
C ASN A 162 2.19 21.83 -4.48
N LYS A 163 2.51 21.91 -3.17
CA LYS A 163 1.65 21.38 -2.09
C LYS A 163 0.25 21.99 -2.04
N ASP A 164 0.08 23.25 -2.44
CA ASP A 164 -1.24 23.88 -2.42
C ASP A 164 -2.12 23.36 -3.56
N GLN A 165 -1.54 23.15 -4.75
CA GLN A 165 -2.25 22.48 -5.84
C GLN A 165 -2.57 21.03 -5.48
N TYR A 166 -1.63 20.29 -4.88
CA TYR A 166 -1.86 18.93 -4.39
C TYR A 166 -3.08 18.84 -3.45
N LYS A 167 -3.21 19.79 -2.50
CA LYS A 167 -4.38 19.85 -1.61
C LYS A 167 -5.67 20.15 -2.37
N LYS A 168 -5.65 21.13 -3.28
CA LYS A 168 -6.83 21.51 -4.07
C LYS A 168 -7.35 20.35 -4.91
N GLU A 169 -6.46 19.62 -5.58
CA GLU A 169 -6.86 18.50 -6.42
C GLU A 169 -7.42 17.32 -5.63
N LYS A 170 -6.82 17.02 -4.46
CA LYS A 170 -7.39 16.02 -3.55
C LYS A 170 -8.83 16.36 -3.20
N ILE A 171 -9.07 17.58 -2.72
CA ILE A 171 -10.41 18.03 -2.35
C ILE A 171 -11.35 18.00 -3.55
N SER A 172 -10.93 18.50 -4.71
CA SER A 172 -11.75 18.47 -5.94
C SER A 172 -12.17 17.06 -6.35
N VAL A 173 -11.28 16.06 -6.20
CA VAL A 173 -11.63 14.66 -6.45
C VAL A 173 -12.68 14.16 -5.46
N ALA A 174 -12.51 14.45 -4.16
CA ALA A 174 -13.46 14.04 -3.14
C ALA A 174 -14.83 14.70 -3.31
N GLU A 175 -14.88 15.99 -3.63
CA GLU A 175 -16.13 16.70 -3.90
C GLU A 175 -16.90 16.04 -5.04
N LYS A 176 -16.25 15.78 -6.19
CA LYS A 176 -16.90 15.10 -7.32
C LYS A 176 -17.43 13.72 -6.95
N VAL A 177 -16.67 12.96 -6.16
CA VAL A 177 -17.09 11.63 -5.68
C VAL A 177 -18.28 11.74 -4.73
N ILE A 178 -18.28 12.71 -3.83
CA ILE A 178 -19.39 12.94 -2.90
C ILE A 178 -20.66 13.28 -3.66
N GLU A 179 -20.61 14.13 -4.70
CA GLU A 179 -21.77 14.42 -5.57
C GLU A 179 -22.33 13.12 -6.19
N VAL A 180 -21.44 12.26 -6.71
CA VAL A 180 -21.85 10.99 -7.32
C VAL A 180 -22.47 10.04 -6.29
N LEU A 181 -21.88 9.93 -5.10
CA LEU A 181 -22.40 9.09 -4.02
C LEU A 181 -23.75 9.57 -3.51
N ASP A 182 -23.99 10.89 -3.45
CA ASP A 182 -25.25 11.47 -3.00
C ASP A 182 -26.44 11.06 -3.88
N THR A 183 -26.20 10.81 -5.17
CA THR A 183 -27.24 10.28 -6.08
C THR A 183 -27.64 8.84 -5.77
N HIS A 184 -26.81 8.09 -5.03
CA HIS A 184 -27.05 6.70 -4.64
C HIS A 184 -27.38 6.53 -3.14
N ILE A 185 -26.99 7.51 -2.33
CA ILE A 185 -27.23 7.57 -0.89
C ILE A 185 -27.79 8.96 -0.57
N GLU A 186 -29.11 9.07 -0.55
CA GLU A 186 -29.81 10.35 -0.39
C GLU A 186 -29.40 11.08 0.91
N GLY A 187 -28.95 12.33 0.74
CA GLY A 187 -28.52 13.19 1.82
C GLY A 187 -27.14 12.84 2.39
N LEU A 188 -26.34 12.03 1.70
CA LEU A 188 -24.96 11.74 2.10
C LEU A 188 -24.13 13.01 2.18
N LYS A 189 -24.18 13.85 1.14
CA LYS A 189 -23.34 15.04 0.99
C LYS A 189 -23.51 16.02 2.16
N GLU A 190 -24.74 16.28 2.56
CA GLU A 190 -25.08 17.20 3.66
C GLU A 190 -24.61 16.68 5.03
N ASN A 191 -24.36 15.38 5.15
CA ASN A 191 -23.96 14.74 6.40
C ASN A 191 -22.46 14.43 6.47
N VAL A 192 -21.66 14.76 5.44
CA VAL A 192 -20.20 14.58 5.50
C VAL A 192 -19.59 15.61 6.47
N GLU A 193 -18.94 15.13 7.53
CA GLU A 193 -18.26 15.97 8.54
C GLU A 193 -16.73 15.91 8.41
N VAL A 194 -16.20 14.81 7.90
CA VAL A 194 -14.76 14.56 7.78
C VAL A 194 -14.48 13.97 6.41
N ILE A 195 -13.46 14.51 5.74
CA ILE A 195 -12.92 13.97 4.49
C ILE A 195 -11.43 13.72 4.72
N ASP A 196 -11.02 12.47 4.64
CA ASP A 196 -9.61 12.08 4.56
C ASP A 196 -9.30 11.44 3.21
N ILE A 197 -8.14 11.77 2.67
CA ILE A 197 -7.77 11.40 1.30
C ILE A 197 -6.31 10.97 1.28
N ALA A 198 -6.05 9.73 0.86
CA ALA A 198 -4.71 9.25 0.56
C ALA A 198 -4.55 9.09 -0.95
N THR A 199 -3.45 9.60 -1.50
CA THR A 199 -3.11 9.49 -2.94
C THR A 199 -1.89 8.58 -3.13
N PRO A 200 -1.46 8.29 -4.39
CA PRO A 200 -0.23 7.53 -4.62
C PRO A 200 1.01 8.07 -3.89
N ALA A 201 1.13 9.40 -3.80
CA ALA A 201 2.19 10.06 -3.05
C ALA A 201 2.05 9.88 -1.52
N THR A 202 0.82 9.73 -1.02
CA THR A 202 0.57 9.41 0.40
C THR A 202 1.02 7.97 0.70
N PHE A 203 0.63 6.99 -0.13
CA PHE A 203 1.06 5.61 0.04
C PHE A 203 2.58 5.49 0.03
N ASN A 204 3.25 6.08 -0.96
CA ASN A 204 4.71 6.07 -0.99
C ASN A 204 5.34 6.73 0.25
N ARG A 205 4.81 7.87 0.73
CA ARG A 205 5.33 8.52 1.94
C ARG A 205 5.23 7.63 3.17
N TYR A 206 4.12 6.93 3.36
CA TYR A 206 3.87 6.15 4.58
C TYR A 206 4.45 4.74 4.55
N THR A 207 4.51 4.09 3.39
CA THR A 207 4.94 2.68 3.28
C THR A 207 6.20 2.48 2.45
N ASN A 208 6.73 3.54 1.83
CA ASN A 208 7.84 3.50 0.88
C ASN A 208 7.58 2.58 -0.34
N ASN A 209 6.32 2.19 -0.59
CA ASN A 209 6.00 1.34 -1.73
C ASN A 209 6.34 2.06 -3.04
N TRP A 210 7.09 1.36 -3.88
CA TRP A 210 7.47 1.81 -5.21
C TRP A 210 6.23 2.07 -6.06
N ASN A 211 6.22 3.21 -6.76
CA ASN A 211 5.09 3.77 -7.50
C ASN A 211 3.80 3.95 -6.66
N GLY A 212 3.90 3.95 -5.33
CA GLY A 212 2.73 3.99 -4.44
C GLY A 212 1.80 2.78 -4.60
N SER A 213 2.29 1.66 -5.15
CA SER A 213 1.47 0.48 -5.40
C SER A 213 0.85 -0.06 -4.10
N VAL A 214 -0.45 -0.39 -4.16
CA VAL A 214 -1.17 -0.93 -2.99
C VAL A 214 -1.01 -2.44 -2.80
N GLN A 215 -0.50 -3.17 -3.81
CA GLN A 215 -0.32 -4.63 -3.75
C GLN A 215 0.96 -5.15 -4.43
N GLY A 216 1.92 -4.28 -4.78
CA GLY A 216 3.19 -4.69 -5.37
C GLY A 216 3.02 -5.26 -6.78
N TRP A 217 3.40 -6.52 -7.00
CA TRP A 217 3.26 -7.15 -8.31
C TRP A 217 1.81 -7.49 -8.64
N MET A 218 1.38 -7.14 -9.85
CA MET A 218 0.12 -7.60 -10.41
C MET A 218 0.22 -9.12 -10.67
N PRO A 219 -0.70 -9.95 -10.14
CA PRO A 219 -0.77 -11.34 -10.52
C PRO A 219 -1.02 -11.47 -12.04
N PRO A 220 -0.30 -12.38 -12.74
CA PRO A 220 -0.65 -12.69 -14.13
C PRO A 220 -2.08 -13.22 -14.23
N ALA A 221 -2.73 -12.99 -15.37
CA ALA A 221 -4.10 -13.47 -15.63
C ALA A 221 -4.24 -15.00 -15.49
N ASP A 222 -3.15 -15.73 -15.78
CA ASP A 222 -3.03 -17.14 -15.46
C ASP A 222 -2.43 -17.31 -14.06
N PHE A 223 -3.29 -17.46 -13.06
CA PHE A 223 -2.91 -17.67 -11.67
C PHE A 223 -2.05 -18.94 -11.46
N MET A 224 -2.09 -19.93 -12.36
CA MET A 224 -1.23 -21.11 -12.25
C MET A 224 0.23 -20.82 -12.58
N ASN A 225 0.50 -19.69 -13.24
CA ASN A 225 1.83 -19.25 -13.65
C ASN A 225 2.37 -18.06 -12.85
N VAL A 226 1.85 -17.85 -11.62
CA VAL A 226 2.38 -16.82 -10.69
C VAL A 226 3.83 -17.15 -10.34
N LYS A 227 4.77 -16.51 -11.04
CA LYS A 227 6.20 -16.64 -10.77
C LYS A 227 6.56 -15.68 -9.63
N SER A 228 6.47 -16.14 -8.39
CA SER A 228 7.05 -15.40 -7.26
C SER A 228 8.55 -15.16 -7.46
N LEU A 229 9.04 -14.07 -6.89
CA LEU A 229 10.47 -13.94 -6.65
C LEU A 229 10.87 -14.95 -5.56
N SER A 230 12.10 -15.44 -5.64
CA SER A 230 12.64 -16.21 -4.52
C SER A 230 12.66 -15.31 -3.29
N LYS A 231 12.46 -15.90 -2.10
CA LYS A 231 12.71 -15.19 -0.83
C LYS A 231 14.18 -14.87 -0.65
N GLU A 232 15.06 -15.61 -1.32
CA GLU A 232 16.49 -15.43 -1.27
C GLU A 232 16.98 -14.60 -2.47
N LEU A 233 18.03 -13.81 -2.24
CA LEU A 233 18.76 -13.13 -3.31
C LEU A 233 19.99 -13.94 -3.72
N PRO A 234 20.35 -13.95 -5.02
CA PRO A 234 21.45 -14.76 -5.52
C PRO A 234 22.77 -14.40 -4.82
N GLY A 235 23.40 -15.39 -4.21
CA GLY A 235 24.71 -15.25 -3.58
C GLY A 235 24.71 -14.58 -2.21
N LEU A 236 23.58 -14.09 -1.69
CA LEU A 236 23.50 -13.47 -0.37
C LEU A 236 23.00 -14.47 0.68
N LYS A 237 23.84 -14.78 1.67
CA LYS A 237 23.51 -15.68 2.77
C LYS A 237 22.82 -14.93 3.92
N ASN A 238 21.98 -15.64 4.66
CA ASN A 238 21.27 -15.15 5.86
C ASN A 238 20.41 -13.90 5.63
N PHE A 239 19.91 -13.76 4.40
CA PHE A 239 19.03 -12.67 4.01
C PHE A 239 17.80 -13.22 3.30
N TYR A 240 16.62 -12.74 3.69
CA TYR A 240 15.35 -13.13 3.09
C TYR A 240 14.47 -11.93 2.83
N MET A 241 13.65 -11.99 1.79
CA MET A 241 12.61 -11.01 1.49
C MET A 241 11.24 -11.65 1.66
N ILE A 242 10.30 -10.86 2.20
CA ILE A 242 8.89 -11.22 2.29
C ILE A 242 7.98 -10.08 1.84
N GLY A 243 6.72 -10.41 1.58
CA GLY A 243 5.66 -9.45 1.28
C GLY A 243 5.33 -9.34 -0.21
N GLN A 244 4.60 -8.28 -0.54
CA GLN A 244 3.92 -8.11 -1.84
C GLN A 244 4.86 -7.95 -3.05
N TRP A 245 6.14 -7.66 -2.81
CA TRP A 245 7.17 -7.61 -3.85
C TRP A 245 7.91 -8.93 -4.04
N VAL A 246 7.54 -9.96 -3.27
CA VAL A 246 8.07 -11.33 -3.38
C VAL A 246 6.97 -12.28 -3.86
N THR A 247 5.82 -12.22 -3.19
CA THR A 247 4.63 -13.01 -3.51
C THR A 247 3.56 -12.10 -4.13
N PRO A 248 3.27 -12.22 -5.44
CA PRO A 248 2.30 -11.37 -6.14
C PRO A 248 0.88 -11.44 -5.57
N GLY A 249 0.12 -10.36 -5.72
CA GLY A 249 -1.29 -10.27 -5.32
C GLY A 249 -1.56 -9.56 -3.99
N GLY A 250 -0.51 -9.22 -3.24
CA GLY A 250 -0.60 -8.41 -2.02
C GLY A 250 -1.66 -8.89 -1.02
N GLY A 251 -2.15 -7.97 -0.19
CA GLY A 251 -3.22 -8.25 0.78
C GLY A 251 -2.79 -8.98 2.05
N LEU A 252 -3.69 -9.00 3.03
CA LEU A 252 -3.40 -9.54 4.37
C LEU A 252 -3.13 -11.05 4.38
N PRO A 253 -3.93 -11.92 3.72
CA PRO A 253 -3.68 -13.36 3.77
C PRO A 253 -2.34 -13.78 3.16
N PRO A 254 -1.96 -13.30 1.94
CA PRO A 254 -0.65 -13.61 1.39
C PRO A 254 0.50 -13.09 2.25
N ALA A 255 0.40 -11.89 2.85
CA ALA A 255 1.42 -11.36 3.74
C ALA A 255 1.63 -12.24 4.99
N LEU A 256 0.56 -12.73 5.61
CA LEU A 256 0.65 -13.65 6.75
C LEU A 256 1.28 -14.99 6.38
N LEU A 257 0.88 -15.56 5.23
CA LEU A 257 1.47 -16.79 4.72
C LEU A 257 2.95 -16.60 4.41
N ASP A 258 3.33 -15.44 3.88
CA ASP A 258 4.73 -15.13 3.56
C ASP A 258 5.63 -15.11 4.79
N GLY A 259 5.16 -14.46 5.86
CA GLY A 259 5.83 -14.45 7.16
C GLY A 259 5.94 -15.85 7.77
N ARG A 260 4.89 -16.68 7.68
CA ARG A 260 4.96 -18.07 8.14
C ARG A 260 5.92 -18.92 7.32
N ASN A 261 5.93 -18.74 6.00
CA ASN A 261 6.74 -19.59 5.12
C ASN A 261 8.23 -19.29 5.27
N VAL A 262 8.64 -18.04 5.50
CA VAL A 262 10.06 -17.72 5.72
C VAL A 262 10.60 -18.35 7.00
N THR A 263 9.78 -18.49 8.06
CA THR A 263 10.20 -19.18 9.30
C THR A 263 10.35 -20.69 9.14
N GLN A 264 9.96 -21.27 8.00
CA GLN A 264 10.20 -22.68 7.69
C GLN A 264 11.48 -22.88 6.86
N ILE A 265 12.06 -21.79 6.34
CA ILE A 265 13.32 -21.77 5.60
C ILE A 265 14.50 -21.52 6.55
N ILE A 266 14.28 -20.65 7.53
CA ILE A 266 15.21 -20.32 8.63
C ILE A 266 15.25 -21.46 9.64
#